data_AF-A0A433XYZ2-F1
#
_entry.id   AF-A0A433XYZ2-F1
#
_cell.length_a   1.000
_cell.length_b   1.000
_cell.length_c   1.000
_cell.angle_alpha   90.00
_cell.angle_beta   90.00
_cell.angle_gamma   90.00
#
_symmetry.space_group_name_H-M   'P 1'
#
loop_
_entity.id
_entity.type
_entity.pdbx_description
1 polymer ?
#
loop_
_entity_poly.entity_id
_entity_poly.type
_entity_poly.pdbx_seq_one_letter_code
_entity_poly.pdbx_strand_id
1 'polypeptide(L)'
;MILFILILILLPFGSITSASETATTEKSNYYFVYNSSKVDTKDLATIKQYVAKFKNTNNVLFDAKNYKEAPKLLDALKAQQKKIGGKVAGIQIFGLASDVPSFSYLHKMKPTEGNFEWNGIEYDKREKPEKFVSDLFYSNFNSDSKYLTDITVYGIIQENQQVSIIPEWPVSRLPLTKGEISKYINTYEAYRKQIEGKSISTVALSAPVEFQKGLDEAQDDIVFFMNRMKEEKEEFGYFSNTDLRTYYKDLAVNLTKENKSGVMDLVVGSDGDTEGATLKKDRKNYFFDRKSAASLNSNYYTAFFWGSGTAKGLNANSIIHDGMAQGKMINPIAFTISTYSRDVANYLWLPVPTPEGETGDDWNDYLAVDKELLERNNPFFFVYKYYEAIDNGKTRLQSFYDAQVAYANLSVSNKHNLRAAIGYENVISLHYLGLADY
;
A
#
# COMPACT_ATOMS: atom_id res chain seq x y z
N MET A 1 -49.50 -57.84 6.73
CA MET A 1 -48.13 -57.35 6.43
C MET A 1 -47.85 -56.25 7.44
N ILE A 2 -46.75 -56.39 8.18
CA ILE A 2 -46.55 -55.89 9.55
C ILE A 2 -46.35 -54.37 9.60
N LEU A 3 -47.14 -53.71 10.45
CA LEU A 3 -47.03 -52.30 10.83
C LEU A 3 -46.12 -52.23 12.07
N PHE A 4 -44.95 -51.61 11.96
CA PHE A 4 -44.06 -51.39 13.10
C PHE A 4 -44.52 -50.16 13.89
N ILE A 5 -45.00 -50.42 15.11
CA ILE A 5 -45.18 -49.46 16.19
C ILE A 5 -43.82 -49.31 16.88
N LEU A 6 -43.26 -48.10 16.92
CA LEU A 6 -42.15 -47.79 17.82
C LEU A 6 -42.62 -46.83 18.92
N ILE A 7 -42.43 -47.30 20.14
CA ILE A 7 -42.85 -46.71 21.41
C ILE A 7 -41.99 -45.49 21.73
N LEU A 8 -42.64 -44.35 22.00
CA LEU A 8 -42.05 -43.17 22.63
C LEU A 8 -41.80 -43.47 24.11
N ILE A 9 -40.54 -43.43 24.55
CA ILE A 9 -40.19 -43.40 25.98
C ILE A 9 -39.87 -41.96 26.36
N LEU A 10 -40.76 -41.38 27.17
CA LEU A 10 -40.57 -40.15 27.93
C LEU A 10 -39.77 -40.46 29.21
N LEU A 11 -38.65 -39.76 29.42
CA LEU A 11 -38.01 -39.59 30.72
C LEU A 11 -37.54 -38.13 30.91
N PRO A 12 -37.44 -37.64 32.16
CA PRO A 12 -37.79 -36.27 32.53
C PRO A 12 -36.61 -35.30 32.55
N PHE A 13 -36.98 -34.02 32.40
CA PHE A 13 -36.28 -32.78 32.73
C PHE A 13 -35.01 -32.90 33.58
N GLY A 14 -33.85 -32.72 32.93
CA GLY A 14 -32.62 -32.23 33.54
C GLY A 14 -32.28 -30.88 32.94
N SER A 15 -32.45 -29.82 33.72
CA SER A 15 -32.08 -28.45 33.37
C SER A 15 -30.58 -28.35 33.21
N ILE A 16 -30.05 -28.48 31.99
CA ILE A 16 -28.69 -28.06 31.69
C ILE A 16 -28.76 -26.56 31.47
N THR A 17 -28.52 -25.80 32.54
CA THR A 17 -28.07 -24.41 32.41
C THR A 17 -26.79 -24.44 31.57
N SER A 18 -26.91 -24.08 30.30
CA SER A 18 -25.77 -23.66 29.51
C SER A 18 -25.21 -22.43 30.21
N ALA A 19 -24.16 -22.65 31.00
CA ALA A 19 -23.31 -21.58 31.44
C ALA A 19 -22.85 -20.86 30.17
N SER A 20 -23.32 -19.62 29.99
CA SER A 20 -22.73 -18.71 29.05
C SER A 20 -21.31 -18.46 29.56
N GLU A 21 -20.35 -19.26 29.10
CA GLU A 21 -19.00 -18.76 28.96
C GLU A 21 -19.11 -17.61 27.95
N THR A 22 -19.30 -16.40 28.46
CA THR A 22 -18.84 -15.20 27.79
C THR A 22 -17.34 -15.37 27.63
N ALA A 23 -16.92 -16.10 26.59
CA ALA A 23 -15.58 -16.03 26.07
C ALA A 23 -15.41 -14.55 25.68
N THR A 24 -14.84 -13.77 26.60
CA THR A 24 -14.31 -12.46 26.28
C THR A 24 -13.24 -12.72 25.25
N THR A 25 -13.58 -12.60 23.97
CA THR A 25 -12.62 -12.64 22.87
C THR A 25 -11.49 -11.67 23.24
N GLU A 26 -10.30 -12.22 23.49
CA GLU A 26 -9.15 -11.39 23.85
C GLU A 26 -8.97 -10.31 22.78
N LYS A 27 -9.04 -9.05 23.21
CA LYS A 27 -8.83 -7.92 22.31
C LYS A 27 -7.42 -8.01 21.75
N SER A 28 -7.31 -7.86 20.43
CA SER A 28 -6.01 -7.74 19.77
C SER A 28 -5.33 -6.42 20.15
N ASN A 29 -4.00 -6.39 20.13
CA ASN A 29 -3.20 -5.24 20.52
C ASN A 29 -2.91 -4.33 19.34
N TYR A 30 -3.18 -3.04 19.46
CA TYR A 30 -2.79 -2.03 18.48
C TYR A 30 -1.65 -1.19 19.03
N TYR A 31 -0.52 -1.13 18.32
CA TYR A 31 0.66 -0.40 18.77
C TYR A 31 0.70 1.00 18.17
N PHE A 32 0.87 1.99 19.04
CA PHE A 32 1.03 3.40 18.66
C PHE A 32 2.44 3.82 19.04
N VAL A 33 3.31 3.85 18.05
CA VAL A 33 4.74 4.06 18.22
C VAL A 33 5.06 5.52 17.96
N TYR A 34 5.71 6.17 18.91
CA TYR A 34 6.11 7.58 18.82
C TYR A 34 7.45 7.77 19.52
N ASN A 35 8.14 8.87 19.26
CA ASN A 35 9.36 9.23 19.99
C ASN A 35 9.07 10.43 20.91
N SER A 36 9.10 10.22 22.23
CA SER A 36 8.78 11.27 23.21
C SER A 36 9.70 12.49 23.15
N SER A 37 10.91 12.36 22.61
CA SER A 37 11.83 13.49 22.40
C SER A 37 11.55 14.30 21.12
N LYS A 38 10.66 13.79 20.25
CA LYS A 38 10.35 14.33 18.92
C LYS A 38 8.90 14.77 18.77
N VAL A 39 8.11 14.70 19.84
CA VAL A 39 6.76 15.27 19.91
C VAL A 39 6.73 16.36 20.98
N ASP A 40 5.87 17.37 20.79
CA ASP A 40 5.60 18.33 21.86
C ASP A 40 4.44 17.87 22.76
N THR A 41 4.14 18.64 23.80
CA THR A 41 3.05 18.32 24.74
C THR A 41 1.68 18.29 24.05
N LYS A 42 1.46 19.14 23.05
CA LYS A 42 0.19 19.25 22.33
C LYS A 42 0.01 18.06 21.38
N ASP A 43 1.05 17.69 20.66
CA ASP A 43 1.10 16.48 19.82
C ASP A 43 0.85 15.24 20.67
N LEU A 44 1.56 15.07 21.79
CA LEU A 44 1.39 13.91 22.66
C LEU A 44 -0.03 13.82 23.23
N ALA A 45 -0.61 14.95 23.64
CA ALA A 45 -2.00 14.98 24.10
C ALA A 45 -2.97 14.56 22.99
N THR A 46 -2.75 15.04 21.76
CA THR A 46 -3.60 14.72 20.60
C THR A 46 -3.45 13.26 20.19
N ILE A 47 -2.22 12.71 20.19
CA ILE A 47 -1.95 11.29 19.96
C ILE A 47 -2.73 10.46 20.98
N LYS A 48 -2.63 10.77 22.28
CA LYS A 48 -3.38 10.03 23.32
C LYS A 48 -4.89 10.05 23.11
N GLN A 49 -5.44 11.19 22.70
CA GLN A 49 -6.87 11.31 22.39
C GLN A 49 -7.26 10.48 21.17
N TYR A 50 -6.45 10.47 20.11
CA TYR A 50 -6.65 9.64 18.94
C TYR A 50 -6.57 8.14 19.28
N VAL A 51 -5.54 7.73 20.04
CA VAL A 51 -5.37 6.35 20.52
C VAL A 51 -6.60 5.87 21.30
N ALA A 52 -7.20 6.74 22.13
CA ALA A 52 -8.38 6.38 22.90
C ALA A 52 -9.62 6.08 22.06
N LYS A 53 -9.62 6.36 20.75
CA LYS A 53 -10.76 6.09 19.84
C LYS A 53 -10.85 4.65 19.37
N PHE A 54 -9.75 3.90 19.40
CA PHE A 54 -9.72 2.48 19.06
C PHE A 54 -10.33 1.67 20.21
N LYS A 55 -11.65 1.47 20.20
CA LYS A 55 -12.38 0.82 21.30
C LYS A 55 -12.30 -0.71 21.30
N ASN A 56 -12.02 -1.30 20.15
CA ASN A 56 -12.06 -2.75 19.93
C ASN A 56 -10.69 -3.43 20.12
N THR A 57 -9.66 -2.68 20.47
CA THR A 57 -8.29 -3.17 20.67
C THR A 57 -7.75 -2.81 22.05
N ASN A 58 -6.72 -3.53 22.47
CA ASN A 58 -5.86 -3.11 23.57
C ASN A 58 -4.80 -2.15 23.01
N ASN A 59 -4.86 -0.89 23.40
CA ASN A 59 -4.02 0.15 22.79
C ASN A 59 -2.70 0.30 23.55
N VAL A 60 -1.59 0.02 22.87
CA VAL A 60 -0.24 0.10 23.44
C VAL A 60 0.46 1.34 22.92
N LEU A 61 0.57 2.38 23.75
CA LEU A 61 1.36 3.56 23.42
C LEU A 61 2.85 3.29 23.75
N PHE A 62 3.67 3.13 22.72
CA PHE A 62 5.06 2.68 22.83
C PHE A 62 6.04 3.83 22.50
N ASP A 63 6.91 4.17 23.46
CA ASP A 63 7.94 5.21 23.26
C ASP A 63 9.22 4.63 22.67
N ALA A 64 9.51 5.02 21.43
CA ALA A 64 10.64 4.57 20.64
C ALA A 64 11.94 5.39 20.89
N LYS A 65 11.95 6.36 21.80
CA LYS A 65 13.08 7.30 22.03
C LYS A 65 14.46 6.63 22.13
N ASN A 66 14.54 5.44 22.71
CA ASN A 66 15.80 4.73 22.94
C ASN A 66 16.23 3.80 21.79
N TYR A 67 15.43 3.70 20.73
CA TYR A 67 15.68 2.80 19.60
C TYR A 67 16.05 3.59 18.36
N LYS A 68 17.34 3.54 18.00
CA LYS A 68 17.89 4.25 16.82
C LYS A 68 17.86 3.42 15.55
N GLU A 69 17.64 2.11 15.67
CA GLU A 69 17.70 1.15 14.58
C GLU A 69 16.38 0.37 14.53
N ALA A 70 15.83 0.20 13.33
CA ALA A 70 14.53 -0.44 13.13
C ALA A 70 14.48 -1.89 13.64
N PRO A 71 15.49 -2.75 13.43
CA PRO A 71 15.51 -4.10 13.99
C PRO A 71 15.41 -4.13 15.51
N LYS A 72 16.12 -3.22 16.21
CA LYS A 72 16.05 -3.13 17.68
C LYS A 72 14.67 -2.69 18.17
N LEU A 73 14.01 -1.79 17.43
CA LEU A 73 12.63 -1.40 17.74
C LEU A 73 11.66 -2.57 17.50
N LEU A 74 11.82 -3.33 16.42
CA LEU A 74 11.00 -4.52 16.14
C LEU A 74 11.15 -5.58 17.24
N ASP A 75 12.38 -5.87 17.66
CA ASP A 75 12.66 -6.81 18.75
C ASP A 75 12.00 -6.38 20.07
N ALA A 76 11.97 -5.07 20.34
CA ALA A 76 11.30 -4.54 21.51
C ALA A 76 9.76 -4.63 21.42
N LEU A 77 9.18 -4.40 20.24
CA LEU A 77 7.75 -4.60 19.99
C LEU A 77 7.37 -6.07 20.13
N LYS A 78 8.20 -6.99 19.61
CA LYS A 78 8.03 -8.45 19.74
C LYS A 78 8.12 -8.89 21.20
N ALA A 79 9.08 -8.37 21.96
CA ALA A 79 9.20 -8.63 23.40
C ALA A 79 7.99 -8.10 24.18
N GLN A 80 7.49 -6.91 23.82
CA GLN A 80 6.28 -6.34 24.40
C GLN A 80 5.04 -7.19 24.07
N GLN A 81 4.87 -7.64 22.82
CA GLN A 81 3.79 -8.55 22.43
C GLN A 81 3.83 -9.86 23.22
N LYS A 82 5.01 -10.47 23.37
CA LYS A 82 5.19 -11.69 24.16
C LYS A 82 4.84 -11.48 25.64
N LYS A 83 5.13 -10.30 26.19
CA LYS A 83 4.83 -9.95 27.59
C LYS A 83 3.33 -9.77 27.82
N ILE A 84 2.62 -9.12 26.91
CA ILE A 84 1.18 -8.82 27.07
C ILE A 84 0.26 -9.93 26.56
N GLY A 85 0.75 -10.79 25.66
CA GLY A 85 -0.07 -11.82 25.01
C GLY A 85 -1.00 -11.26 23.93
N GLY A 86 -1.84 -12.12 23.34
CA GLY A 86 -2.82 -11.72 22.31
C GLY A 86 -2.23 -11.46 20.91
N LYS A 87 -3.11 -11.31 19.93
CA LYS A 87 -2.75 -11.01 18.52
C LYS A 87 -2.42 -9.53 18.34
N VAL A 88 -1.68 -9.19 17.29
CA VAL A 88 -1.44 -7.80 16.88
C VAL A 88 -2.51 -7.40 15.87
N ALA A 89 -3.15 -6.25 16.09
CA ALA A 89 -4.17 -5.67 15.21
C ALA A 89 -3.59 -4.70 14.19
N GLY A 90 -2.44 -4.08 14.49
CA GLY A 90 -1.80 -3.10 13.62
C GLY A 90 -0.77 -2.25 14.35
N ILE A 91 -0.02 -1.48 13.56
CA ILE A 91 0.97 -0.52 14.05
C ILE A 91 0.75 0.84 13.39
N GLN A 92 0.58 1.87 14.22
CA GLN A 92 0.60 3.27 13.82
C GLN A 92 1.93 3.87 14.28
N ILE A 93 2.70 4.41 13.35
CA ILE A 93 3.95 5.12 13.63
C ILE A 93 3.71 6.62 13.51
N PHE A 94 4.21 7.40 14.47
CA PHE A 94 4.20 8.87 14.47
C PHE A 94 5.63 9.40 14.35
N GLY A 95 5.91 10.15 13.29
CA GLY A 95 7.20 10.78 13.05
C GLY A 95 7.86 10.38 11.74
N LEU A 96 8.87 11.16 11.35
CA LEU A 96 9.75 10.84 10.23
C LEU A 96 10.55 9.55 10.51
N ALA A 97 11.16 8.96 9.47
CA ALA A 97 12.11 7.85 9.64
C ALA A 97 13.32 8.21 10.54
N SER A 98 13.67 9.49 10.66
CA SER A 98 14.71 9.97 11.58
C SER A 98 14.26 10.04 13.05
N ASP A 99 12.95 10.04 13.31
CA ASP A 99 12.38 10.15 14.66
C ASP A 99 11.96 8.79 15.20
N VAL A 100 11.33 7.97 14.36
CA VAL A 100 11.07 6.54 14.60
C VAL A 100 11.65 5.78 13.42
N PRO A 101 12.68 4.92 13.62
CA PRO A 101 13.45 4.34 12.54
C PRO A 101 12.58 3.51 11.58
N SER A 102 12.94 3.53 10.31
CA SER A 102 12.45 2.60 9.29
C SER A 102 13.58 1.64 8.89
N PHE A 103 13.24 0.49 8.32
CA PHE A 103 14.24 -0.47 7.85
C PHE A 103 14.93 0.07 6.61
N SER A 104 16.24 -0.10 6.51
CA SER A 104 16.96 0.23 5.28
C SER A 104 16.79 -0.88 4.24
N TYR A 105 16.57 -0.46 3.00
CA TYR A 105 16.50 -1.32 1.84
C TYR A 105 17.53 -0.85 0.81
N LEU A 106 18.32 -1.77 0.27
CA LEU A 106 19.28 -1.50 -0.78
C LEU A 106 18.67 -1.88 -2.12
N HIS A 107 18.42 -0.86 -2.93
CA HIS A 107 17.83 -1.00 -4.24
C HIS A 107 18.91 -1.06 -5.32
N LYS A 108 18.89 -2.14 -6.10
CA LYS A 108 19.24 -2.18 -7.53
C LYS A 108 19.02 -3.59 -8.03
N MET A 109 17.84 -3.83 -8.55
CA MET A 109 17.50 -5.12 -9.13
C MET A 109 17.77 -5.02 -10.63
N LYS A 110 18.78 -5.76 -11.11
CA LYS A 110 18.97 -5.94 -12.56
C LYS A 110 18.45 -7.33 -12.90
N PRO A 111 17.18 -7.47 -13.31
CA PRO A 111 16.76 -8.66 -14.04
C PRO A 111 17.52 -8.63 -15.37
N THR A 112 18.57 -9.44 -15.55
CA THR A 112 19.15 -9.59 -16.89
C THR A 112 18.31 -10.59 -17.66
N GLU A 113 18.20 -10.42 -18.98
CA GLU A 113 17.72 -11.50 -19.83
C GLU A 113 18.56 -12.74 -19.56
N GLY A 114 17.89 -13.85 -19.32
CA GLY A 114 18.55 -15.10 -19.00
C GLY A 114 19.31 -15.62 -20.20
N ASN A 115 20.56 -16.06 -19.97
CA ASN A 115 21.15 -17.08 -20.83
C ASN A 115 20.88 -18.45 -20.19
N PHE A 116 21.26 -19.54 -20.86
CA PHE A 116 21.07 -20.91 -20.35
C PHE A 116 21.78 -21.19 -19.00
N GLU A 117 22.62 -20.27 -18.50
CA GLU A 117 23.40 -20.41 -17.28
C GLU A 117 22.95 -19.48 -16.15
N TRP A 118 22.08 -18.50 -16.41
CA TRP A 118 21.79 -17.46 -15.42
C TRP A 118 20.39 -16.87 -15.53
N ASN A 119 19.51 -17.26 -14.60
CA ASN A 119 18.17 -16.70 -14.38
C ASN A 119 18.10 -16.04 -12.99
N GLY A 120 18.93 -15.03 -12.74
CA GLY A 120 19.20 -14.51 -11.40
C GLY A 120 18.70 -13.09 -11.13
N ILE A 121 18.67 -12.73 -9.85
CA ILE A 121 18.53 -11.35 -9.38
C ILE A 121 19.94 -10.87 -9.00
N GLU A 122 20.23 -9.58 -9.15
CA GLU A 122 21.43 -8.94 -8.58
C GLU A 122 21.02 -7.78 -7.64
N TYR A 123 21.96 -7.34 -6.80
CA TYR A 123 21.81 -6.13 -5.98
C TYR A 123 22.96 -5.14 -6.24
N ASP A 124 22.82 -3.92 -5.69
CA ASP A 124 23.79 -2.86 -5.89
C ASP A 124 25.14 -3.10 -5.18
N LYS A 125 26.16 -3.47 -5.96
CA LYS A 125 27.54 -3.64 -5.46
C LYS A 125 28.40 -2.37 -5.56
N ARG A 126 27.81 -1.20 -5.85
CA ARG A 126 28.54 0.09 -5.84
C ARG A 126 29.13 0.35 -4.45
N GLU A 127 30.26 1.06 -4.39
CA GLU A 127 30.93 1.44 -3.14
C GLU A 127 30.00 2.22 -2.18
N LYS A 128 29.06 3.00 -2.74
CA LYS A 128 28.02 3.72 -2.00
C LYS A 128 26.66 3.36 -2.61
N PRO A 129 26.03 2.25 -2.17
CA PRO A 129 24.74 1.85 -2.70
C PRO A 129 23.68 2.86 -2.29
N GLU A 130 22.69 3.04 -3.17
CA GLU A 130 21.56 3.89 -2.85
C GLU A 130 20.67 3.22 -1.81
N LYS A 131 20.34 3.95 -0.74
CA LYS A 131 19.54 3.44 0.37
C LYS A 131 18.14 4.03 0.34
N PHE A 132 17.16 3.15 0.45
CA PHE A 132 15.75 3.45 0.61
C PHE A 132 15.27 2.99 1.98
N VAL A 133 14.04 3.33 2.33
CA VAL A 133 13.45 2.94 3.62
C VAL A 133 12.15 2.19 3.43
N SER A 134 11.83 1.31 4.37
CA SER A 134 10.55 0.61 4.42
C SER A 134 10.07 0.40 5.85
N ASP A 135 8.76 0.52 6.05
CA ASP A 135 8.06 0.12 7.27
C ASP A 135 7.39 -1.27 7.15
N LEU A 136 7.44 -1.91 5.98
CA LEU A 136 6.79 -3.22 5.75
C LEU A 136 7.16 -4.22 6.84
N PHE A 137 8.43 -4.26 7.26
CA PHE A 137 8.91 -5.28 8.20
C PHE A 137 8.44 -5.05 9.66
N TYR A 138 7.72 -3.96 9.93
CA TYR A 138 6.94 -3.83 11.16
C TYR A 138 5.63 -4.63 11.12
N SER A 139 5.23 -5.17 9.97
CA SER A 139 3.95 -5.87 9.76
C SER A 139 3.96 -7.36 10.11
N ASN A 140 5.11 -7.93 10.51
CA ASN A 140 5.22 -9.32 10.93
C ASN A 140 6.35 -9.53 11.95
N PHE A 141 6.29 -10.63 12.70
CA PHE A 141 7.39 -11.05 13.60
C PHE A 141 8.14 -12.30 13.11
N ASN A 142 7.91 -12.71 11.86
CA ASN A 142 8.47 -13.93 11.26
C ASN A 142 9.84 -13.72 10.62
N SER A 143 10.29 -12.48 10.51
CA SER A 143 11.64 -12.14 10.05
C SER A 143 12.65 -12.25 11.18
N ASP A 144 13.86 -12.74 10.88
CA ASP A 144 15.00 -12.71 11.80
C ASP A 144 15.64 -11.31 11.76
N SER A 145 15.69 -10.64 12.91
CA SER A 145 16.12 -9.25 13.01
C SER A 145 17.56 -9.01 12.55
N LYS A 146 18.42 -10.05 12.55
CA LYS A 146 19.80 -9.95 12.05
C LYS A 146 19.88 -9.72 10.52
N TYR A 147 18.84 -10.10 9.77
CA TYR A 147 18.76 -9.88 8.32
C TYR A 147 17.97 -8.62 7.96
N LEU A 148 17.45 -7.89 8.94
CA LEU A 148 16.65 -6.67 8.73
C LEU A 148 17.49 -5.38 8.67
N THR A 149 18.77 -5.50 8.33
CA THR A 149 19.66 -4.36 8.08
C THR A 149 20.07 -4.39 6.62
N ASP A 150 19.85 -3.28 5.90
CA ASP A 150 20.22 -3.15 4.48
C ASP A 150 19.65 -4.29 3.63
N ILE A 151 18.33 -4.48 3.74
CA ILE A 151 17.58 -5.58 3.14
C ILE A 151 17.69 -5.52 1.61
N THR A 152 17.80 -6.68 0.96
CA THR A 152 17.80 -6.80 -0.51
C THR A 152 16.86 -7.92 -0.94
N VAL A 153 16.17 -7.77 -2.08
CA VAL A 153 15.41 -8.89 -2.66
C VAL A 153 16.32 -10.06 -3.04
N TYR A 154 17.57 -9.77 -3.45
CA TYR A 154 18.59 -10.78 -3.66
C TYR A 154 18.79 -11.67 -2.43
N GLY A 155 19.01 -11.07 -1.26
CA GLY A 155 19.18 -11.81 -0.01
C GLY A 155 17.98 -12.69 0.31
N ILE A 156 16.76 -12.18 0.06
CA ILE A 156 15.52 -12.93 0.32
C ILE A 156 15.38 -14.12 -0.63
N ILE A 157 15.56 -13.91 -1.93
CA ILE A 157 15.25 -14.93 -2.96
C ILE A 157 16.42 -15.86 -3.24
N GLN A 158 17.63 -15.32 -3.41
CA GLN A 158 18.82 -16.07 -3.85
C GLN A 158 19.59 -16.65 -2.67
N GLU A 159 19.70 -15.92 -1.57
CA GLU A 159 20.39 -16.38 -0.35
C GLU A 159 19.44 -17.02 0.67
N ASN A 160 18.13 -17.00 0.40
CA ASN A 160 17.08 -17.54 1.27
C ASN A 160 17.18 -17.00 2.71
N GLN A 161 17.52 -15.71 2.85
CA GLN A 161 17.54 -15.02 4.15
C GLN A 161 16.16 -15.07 4.78
N GLN A 162 16.09 -15.25 6.10
CA GLN A 162 14.84 -15.39 6.83
C GLN A 162 14.15 -14.04 7.04
N VAL A 163 13.59 -13.50 5.95
CA VAL A 163 12.88 -12.22 5.91
C VAL A 163 11.54 -12.44 5.22
N SER A 164 10.45 -12.18 5.93
CA SER A 164 9.09 -12.28 5.40
C SER A 164 8.63 -10.94 4.85
N ILE A 165 8.14 -10.93 3.61
CA ILE A 165 7.43 -9.80 3.03
C ILE A 165 5.91 -9.88 3.16
N ILE A 166 5.37 -10.99 3.68
CA ILE A 166 3.92 -11.17 3.87
C ILE A 166 3.51 -10.43 5.14
N PRO A 167 2.66 -9.39 5.05
CA PRO A 167 2.13 -8.70 6.22
C PRO A 167 1.16 -9.56 7.02
N GLU A 168 1.23 -9.51 8.35
CA GLU A 168 0.27 -10.15 9.25
C GLU A 168 -0.70 -9.14 9.88
N TRP A 169 -0.36 -7.86 9.85
CA TRP A 169 -1.22 -6.75 10.28
C TRP A 169 -0.89 -5.46 9.52
N PRO A 170 -1.83 -4.49 9.45
CA PRO A 170 -1.58 -3.20 8.80
C PRO A 170 -0.52 -2.37 9.54
N VAL A 171 0.30 -1.66 8.75
CA VAL A 171 1.25 -0.65 9.24
C VAL A 171 0.95 0.67 8.55
N SER A 172 0.86 1.74 9.33
CA SER A 172 0.72 3.10 8.83
C SER A 172 1.74 4.01 9.50
N ARG A 173 2.27 4.98 8.76
CA ARG A 173 3.15 6.02 9.30
C ARG A 173 2.54 7.38 9.07
N LEU A 174 2.53 8.24 10.09
CA LEU A 174 2.30 9.66 9.94
C LEU A 174 3.67 10.38 9.93
N PRO A 175 4.28 10.60 8.75
CA PRO A 175 5.64 11.14 8.65
C PRO A 175 5.60 12.66 8.81
N LEU A 176 5.22 13.15 9.97
CA LEU A 176 5.20 14.57 10.31
C LEU A 176 6.16 14.88 11.45
N THR A 177 6.60 16.14 11.54
CA THR A 177 7.53 16.60 12.56
C THR A 177 6.81 17.15 13.79
N LYS A 178 7.61 17.45 14.83
CA LYS A 178 7.18 18.11 16.05
C LYS A 178 6.39 19.39 15.74
N GLY A 179 5.16 19.48 16.25
CA GLY A 179 4.23 20.60 16.08
C GLY A 179 3.25 20.43 14.92
N GLU A 180 3.46 19.46 14.03
CA GLU A 180 2.60 19.22 12.86
C GLU A 180 1.54 18.14 13.12
N ILE A 181 1.81 17.19 14.02
CA ILE A 181 0.98 16.00 14.24
C ILE A 181 -0.42 16.38 14.76
N SER A 182 -0.50 17.25 15.77
CA SER A 182 -1.78 17.69 16.35
C SER A 182 -2.66 18.36 15.30
N LYS A 183 -2.07 19.21 14.44
CA LYS A 183 -2.78 19.86 13.34
C LYS A 183 -3.35 18.82 12.37
N TYR A 184 -2.54 17.85 11.95
CA TYR A 184 -2.97 16.82 11.00
C TYR A 184 -4.09 15.94 11.58
N ILE A 185 -4.00 15.48 12.84
CA ILE A 185 -5.06 14.69 13.45
C ILE A 185 -6.38 15.47 13.44
N ASN A 186 -6.39 16.75 13.78
CA ASN A 186 -7.60 17.57 13.72
C ASN A 186 -8.14 17.73 12.28
N THR A 187 -7.25 17.88 11.30
CA THR A 187 -7.58 17.89 9.87
C THR A 187 -8.23 16.57 9.43
N TYR A 188 -7.70 15.43 9.84
CA TYR A 188 -8.26 14.11 9.55
C TYR A 188 -9.65 13.92 10.18
N GLU A 189 -9.86 14.40 11.40
CA GLU A 189 -11.18 14.35 12.06
C GLU A 189 -12.23 15.19 11.33
N ALA A 190 -11.84 16.38 10.86
CA ALA A 190 -12.71 17.23 10.06
C ALA A 190 -13.03 16.59 8.70
N TYR A 191 -12.03 15.97 8.06
CA TYR A 191 -12.21 15.17 6.85
C TYR A 191 -13.22 14.03 7.06
N ARG A 192 -13.04 13.19 8.08
CA ARG A 192 -13.95 12.06 8.37
C ARG A 192 -15.40 12.51 8.49
N LYS A 193 -15.65 13.60 9.23
CA LYS A 193 -16.99 14.18 9.37
C LYS A 193 -17.55 14.71 8.06
N GLN A 194 -16.70 15.26 7.19
CA GLN A 194 -17.15 15.80 5.91
C GLN A 194 -17.59 14.70 4.94
N ILE A 195 -16.95 13.52 4.98
CA ILE A 195 -17.20 12.41 4.07
C ILE A 195 -18.19 11.36 4.59
N GLU A 196 -18.60 11.44 5.86
CA GLU A 196 -19.48 10.45 6.49
C GLU A 196 -20.78 10.25 5.68
N GLY A 197 -21.04 8.99 5.30
CA GLY A 197 -22.22 8.61 4.52
C GLY A 197 -22.22 9.08 3.05
N LYS A 198 -21.10 9.58 2.53
CA LYS A 198 -21.01 10.11 1.16
C LYS A 198 -20.10 9.25 0.29
N SER A 199 -20.51 9.06 -0.96
CA SER A 199 -19.62 8.58 -2.02
C SER A 199 -18.68 9.72 -2.41
N ILE A 200 -17.38 9.44 -2.46
CA ILE A 200 -16.33 10.39 -2.86
C ILE A 200 -15.94 10.07 -4.29
N SER A 201 -15.87 11.11 -5.14
CA SER A 201 -15.44 10.91 -6.52
C SER A 201 -13.95 10.58 -6.58
N THR A 202 -13.62 9.64 -7.46
CA THR A 202 -12.24 9.32 -7.81
C THR A 202 -11.82 10.21 -8.98
N VAL A 203 -10.73 10.94 -8.81
CA VAL A 203 -10.16 11.81 -9.83
C VAL A 203 -8.78 11.28 -10.16
N ALA A 204 -8.59 10.85 -11.41
CA ALA A 204 -7.34 10.26 -11.85
C ALA A 204 -6.64 11.19 -12.85
N LEU A 205 -5.41 11.59 -12.53
CA LEU A 205 -4.58 12.43 -13.38
C LEU A 205 -3.32 11.66 -13.75
N SER A 206 -3.05 11.50 -15.04
CA SER A 206 -1.86 10.79 -15.51
C SER A 206 -1.09 11.54 -16.57
N ALA A 207 0.24 11.43 -16.48
CA ALA A 207 1.19 11.93 -17.47
C ALA A 207 2.07 10.76 -17.93
N PRO A 208 1.53 9.81 -18.72
CA PRO A 208 2.32 8.69 -19.21
C PRO A 208 3.44 9.20 -20.13
N VAL A 209 4.62 8.63 -19.95
CA VAL A 209 5.83 9.03 -20.68
C VAL A 209 6.26 8.00 -21.73
N GLU A 210 5.64 6.82 -21.74
CA GLU A 210 5.88 5.74 -22.69
C GLU A 210 4.58 5.39 -23.41
N PHE A 211 4.55 5.64 -24.71
CA PHE A 211 3.50 5.17 -25.61
C PHE A 211 4.11 4.12 -26.52
N GLN A 212 3.43 2.99 -26.70
CA GLN A 212 3.88 2.01 -27.67
C GLN A 212 3.42 2.40 -29.08
N LYS A 213 4.36 2.36 -30.02
CA LYS A 213 4.11 2.67 -31.43
C LYS A 213 3.13 1.64 -32.00
N GLY A 214 1.98 2.11 -32.50
CA GLY A 214 0.96 1.26 -33.13
C GLY A 214 -0.25 0.95 -32.24
N LEU A 215 -0.20 1.27 -30.94
CA LEU A 215 -1.36 1.14 -30.04
C LEU A 215 -1.96 2.50 -29.65
N ASP A 216 -1.28 3.63 -29.89
CA ASP A 216 -1.67 4.99 -29.44
C ASP A 216 -2.09 5.08 -27.95
N GLU A 217 -1.78 4.06 -27.17
CA GLU A 217 -2.16 3.85 -25.77
C GLU A 217 -0.90 3.68 -24.89
N ALA A 218 -0.99 4.17 -23.65
CA ALA A 218 0.06 4.04 -22.66
C ALA A 218 -0.10 2.70 -21.91
N GLN A 219 0.67 1.69 -22.29
CA GLN A 219 0.55 0.36 -21.72
C GLN A 219 0.83 0.30 -20.20
N ASP A 220 1.65 1.20 -19.66
CA ASP A 220 2.03 1.25 -18.24
C ASP A 220 1.19 2.23 -17.40
N ASP A 221 0.09 2.73 -17.96
CA ASP A 221 -0.70 3.77 -17.33
C ASP A 221 -1.77 3.22 -16.39
N ILE A 222 -1.69 3.64 -15.12
CA ILE A 222 -2.70 3.33 -14.10
C ILE A 222 -4.06 3.92 -14.44
N VAL A 223 -4.13 5.09 -15.07
CA VAL A 223 -5.42 5.73 -15.39
C VAL A 223 -6.15 4.96 -16.47
N PHE A 224 -5.41 4.45 -17.45
CA PHE A 224 -5.94 3.51 -18.43
C PHE A 224 -6.47 2.23 -17.76
N PHE A 225 -5.70 1.62 -16.85
CA PHE A 225 -6.17 0.45 -16.10
C PHE A 225 -7.46 0.73 -15.31
N MET A 226 -7.57 1.91 -14.70
CA MET A 226 -8.78 2.32 -13.97
C MET A 226 -10.00 2.51 -14.88
N ASN A 227 -9.82 3.02 -16.10
CA ASN A 227 -10.91 3.10 -17.07
C ASN A 227 -11.39 1.69 -17.45
N ARG A 228 -10.45 0.75 -17.71
CA ARG A 228 -10.80 -0.67 -17.94
C ARG A 228 -11.57 -1.26 -16.77
N MET A 229 -11.14 -1.02 -15.53
CA MET A 229 -11.84 -1.47 -14.33
C MET A 229 -13.29 -0.97 -14.24
N LYS A 230 -13.60 0.20 -14.83
CA LYS A 230 -14.95 0.79 -14.90
C LYS A 230 -15.77 0.28 -16.08
N GLU A 231 -15.16 0.15 -17.26
CA GLU A 231 -15.84 -0.11 -18.53
C GLU A 231 -16.04 -1.61 -18.79
N GLU A 232 -15.07 -2.44 -18.45
CA GLU A 232 -15.10 -3.90 -18.62
C GLU A 232 -15.88 -4.56 -17.47
N LYS A 233 -17.21 -4.39 -17.48
CA LYS A 233 -18.08 -4.79 -16.35
C LYS A 233 -18.11 -6.29 -16.06
N GLU A 234 -17.99 -7.12 -17.09
CA GLU A 234 -17.96 -8.57 -16.94
C GLU A 234 -16.64 -9.04 -16.34
N GLU A 235 -15.56 -8.35 -16.66
CA GLU A 235 -14.22 -8.66 -16.18
C GLU A 235 -14.00 -8.06 -14.78
N PHE A 236 -14.00 -6.74 -14.63
CA PHE A 236 -13.67 -6.06 -13.38
C PHE A 236 -14.89 -5.52 -12.63
N GLY A 237 -15.73 -4.73 -13.31
CA GLY A 237 -16.99 -4.21 -12.76
C GLY A 237 -16.88 -3.23 -11.58
N TYR A 238 -15.72 -2.61 -11.34
CA TYR A 238 -15.52 -1.66 -10.25
C TYR A 238 -15.92 -0.23 -10.64
N PHE A 239 -15.97 0.68 -9.66
CA PHE A 239 -16.36 2.09 -9.87
C PHE A 239 -17.79 2.28 -10.43
N SER A 240 -18.65 1.27 -10.35
CA SER A 240 -20.06 1.40 -10.72
C SER A 240 -20.82 2.36 -9.80
N ASN A 241 -20.35 2.51 -8.55
CA ASN A 241 -20.96 3.32 -7.50
C ASN A 241 -20.18 4.61 -7.17
N THR A 242 -19.08 4.89 -7.89
CA THR A 242 -18.24 6.07 -7.68
C THR A 242 -17.98 6.77 -9.02
N ASP A 243 -18.07 8.10 -9.03
CA ASP A 243 -17.75 8.85 -10.24
C ASP A 243 -16.22 8.88 -10.44
N LEU A 244 -15.76 8.17 -11.47
CA LEU A 244 -14.37 8.21 -11.94
C LEU A 244 -14.24 9.24 -13.08
N ARG A 245 -13.44 10.28 -12.84
CA ARG A 245 -13.05 11.29 -13.82
C ARG A 245 -11.55 11.18 -14.12
N THR A 246 -11.18 11.19 -15.38
CA THR A 246 -9.81 10.97 -15.82
C THR A 246 -9.28 12.12 -16.66
N TYR A 247 -8.02 12.49 -16.46
CA TYR A 247 -7.37 13.61 -17.14
C TYR A 247 -5.95 13.25 -17.58
N TYR A 248 -5.63 13.57 -18.84
CA TYR A 248 -4.30 13.42 -19.44
C TYR A 248 -3.66 14.75 -19.88
N LYS A 249 -4.43 15.84 -19.86
CA LYS A 249 -4.02 17.17 -20.28
C LYS A 249 -4.42 18.21 -19.24
N ASP A 250 -3.74 19.35 -19.26
CA ASP A 250 -3.98 20.47 -18.36
C ASP A 250 -4.03 20.06 -16.88
N LEU A 251 -3.16 19.10 -16.50
CA LEU A 251 -3.27 18.36 -15.26
C LEU A 251 -3.26 19.25 -14.01
N ALA A 252 -2.37 20.24 -13.94
CA ALA A 252 -2.32 21.18 -12.82
C ALA A 252 -3.60 22.04 -12.69
N VAL A 253 -4.18 22.43 -13.82
CA VAL A 253 -5.43 23.22 -13.87
C VAL A 253 -6.60 22.34 -13.42
N ASN A 254 -6.69 21.11 -13.93
CA ASN A 254 -7.73 20.16 -13.57
C ASN A 254 -7.63 19.76 -12.08
N LEU A 255 -6.43 19.50 -11.56
CA LEU A 255 -6.20 19.22 -10.14
C LEU A 255 -6.71 20.36 -9.25
N THR A 256 -6.39 21.61 -9.60
CA THR A 256 -6.85 22.78 -8.86
C THR A 256 -8.37 22.94 -8.92
N LYS A 257 -8.98 22.68 -10.08
CA LYS A 257 -10.43 22.74 -10.29
C LYS A 257 -11.15 21.67 -9.46
N GLU A 258 -10.67 20.44 -9.48
CA GLU A 258 -11.23 19.31 -8.74
C GLU A 258 -11.13 19.55 -7.22
N ASN A 259 -9.98 20.02 -6.72
CA ASN A 259 -9.84 20.36 -5.29
C ASN A 259 -10.76 21.50 -4.84
N LYS A 260 -11.13 22.43 -5.74
CA LYS A 260 -12.13 23.47 -5.42
C LYS A 260 -13.56 22.94 -5.42
N SER A 261 -13.83 21.86 -6.14
CA SER A 261 -15.18 21.32 -6.34
C SER A 261 -15.67 20.48 -5.16
N GLY A 262 -14.76 19.83 -4.43
CA GLY A 262 -15.12 19.07 -3.25
C GLY A 262 -13.99 18.18 -2.76
N VAL A 263 -14.34 17.29 -1.83
CA VAL A 263 -13.43 16.20 -1.44
C VAL A 263 -13.27 15.23 -2.59
N MET A 264 -12.06 14.74 -2.81
CA MET A 264 -11.76 13.78 -3.88
C MET A 264 -10.79 12.69 -3.42
N ASP A 265 -10.92 11.52 -4.05
CA ASP A 265 -9.89 10.50 -4.02
C ASP A 265 -9.01 10.66 -5.26
N LEU A 266 -7.80 11.22 -5.07
CA LEU A 266 -6.90 11.53 -6.16
C LEU A 266 -6.01 10.32 -6.49
N VAL A 267 -5.91 9.96 -7.77
CA VAL A 267 -4.89 9.04 -8.29
C VAL A 267 -3.96 9.82 -9.21
N VAL A 268 -2.66 9.62 -9.02
CA VAL A 268 -1.60 10.31 -9.75
C VAL A 268 -0.73 9.26 -10.42
N GLY A 269 -0.86 9.13 -11.75
CA GLY A 269 -0.02 8.24 -12.57
C GLY A 269 1.09 9.01 -13.25
N SER A 270 2.33 8.89 -12.78
CA SER A 270 3.49 9.48 -13.47
C SER A 270 4.81 8.96 -12.90
N ASP A 271 5.90 9.07 -13.68
CA ASP A 271 7.23 9.09 -13.09
C ASP A 271 7.38 10.32 -12.17
N GLY A 272 8.30 10.24 -11.23
CA GLY A 272 8.53 11.32 -10.30
C GLY A 272 9.46 10.94 -9.17
N ASP A 273 9.60 11.90 -8.28
CA ASP A 273 10.46 11.81 -7.12
C ASP A 273 9.85 12.60 -5.96
N THR A 274 10.67 12.90 -4.96
CA THR A 274 10.25 13.65 -3.78
C THR A 274 9.78 15.07 -4.10
N GLU A 275 10.14 15.64 -5.26
CA GLU A 275 9.70 16.97 -5.65
C GLU A 275 8.31 16.97 -6.31
N GLY A 276 7.89 15.86 -6.92
CA GLY A 276 6.53 15.72 -7.44
C GLY A 276 6.32 14.70 -8.56
N ALA A 277 5.12 14.77 -9.17
CA ALA A 277 4.72 13.99 -10.34
C ALA A 277 5.07 14.74 -11.64
N THR A 278 5.89 14.11 -12.48
CA THR A 278 6.47 14.74 -13.67
C THR A 278 5.49 14.80 -14.82
N LEU A 279 5.68 15.74 -15.73
CA LEU A 279 4.92 15.83 -16.99
C LEU A 279 5.64 15.08 -18.13
N LYS A 280 6.94 14.86 -18.00
CA LYS A 280 7.84 14.29 -19.01
C LYS A 280 9.01 13.57 -18.33
N LYS A 281 9.70 12.71 -19.07
CA LYS A 281 10.91 11.99 -18.60
C LYS A 281 12.07 12.89 -18.14
N ASP A 282 12.03 14.19 -18.43
CA ASP A 282 13.12 15.12 -18.11
C ASP A 282 13.21 15.49 -16.62
N ARG A 283 12.20 15.15 -15.82
CA ARG A 283 12.08 15.48 -14.38
C ARG A 283 12.29 16.96 -14.06
N LYS A 284 11.97 17.84 -15.02
CA LYS A 284 12.10 19.31 -14.85
C LYS A 284 10.76 20.00 -14.73
N ASN A 285 9.70 19.35 -15.20
CA ASN A 285 8.35 19.90 -15.23
C ASN A 285 7.42 18.96 -14.48
N TYR A 286 6.69 19.50 -13.51
CA TYR A 286 5.77 18.75 -12.65
C TYR A 286 4.36 19.34 -12.77
N PHE A 287 3.32 18.52 -12.62
CA PHE A 287 1.93 19.01 -12.51
C PHE A 287 1.36 18.93 -11.09
N PHE A 288 2.04 18.18 -10.23
CA PHE A 288 1.76 18.09 -8.81
C PHE A 288 3.11 18.05 -8.10
N ASP A 289 3.58 19.21 -7.64
CA ASP A 289 4.87 19.39 -6.98
C ASP A 289 4.68 19.80 -5.52
N ARG A 290 5.78 19.91 -4.78
CA ARG A 290 5.77 20.34 -3.36
C ARG A 290 5.03 21.66 -3.14
N LYS A 291 5.24 22.65 -4.02
CA LYS A 291 4.61 23.98 -3.90
C LYS A 291 3.12 23.93 -4.21
N SER A 292 2.72 23.20 -5.25
CA SER A 292 1.31 23.07 -5.60
C SER A 292 0.57 22.23 -4.57
N ALA A 293 1.18 21.16 -4.04
CA ALA A 293 0.63 20.37 -2.95
C ALA A 293 0.35 21.19 -1.68
N ALA A 294 1.31 22.01 -1.28
CA ALA A 294 1.12 22.95 -0.18
C ALA A 294 -0.01 23.96 -0.42
N SER A 295 -0.29 24.27 -1.69
CA SER A 295 -1.31 25.25 -2.10
C SER A 295 -2.72 24.66 -2.27
N LEU A 296 -2.87 23.33 -2.32
CA LEU A 296 -4.17 22.64 -2.41
C LEU A 296 -4.86 22.57 -1.04
N ASN A 297 -5.38 23.72 -0.59
CA ASN A 297 -6.00 23.88 0.72
C ASN A 297 -7.52 24.09 0.68
N SER A 298 -8.13 24.07 -0.51
CA SER A 298 -9.57 24.34 -0.66
C SER A 298 -10.40 23.21 -0.05
N ASN A 299 -10.20 21.97 -0.47
CA ASN A 299 -10.83 20.78 0.11
C ASN A 299 -9.81 19.69 0.47
N TYR A 300 -10.29 18.72 1.25
CA TYR A 300 -9.53 17.50 1.53
C TYR A 300 -9.40 16.65 0.28
N TYR A 301 -8.30 15.93 0.18
CA TYR A 301 -8.11 14.94 -0.85
C TYR A 301 -7.25 13.82 -0.29
N THR A 302 -7.61 12.58 -0.60
CA THR A 302 -6.64 11.50 -0.46
C THR A 302 -5.78 11.46 -1.72
N ALA A 303 -4.63 10.78 -1.68
CA ALA A 303 -3.80 10.63 -2.87
C ALA A 303 -3.24 9.21 -2.98
N PHE A 304 -3.24 8.65 -4.18
CA PHE A 304 -2.52 7.43 -4.52
C PHE A 304 -1.53 7.75 -5.64
N PHE A 305 -0.25 7.83 -5.30
CA PHE A 305 0.84 8.03 -6.25
C PHE A 305 1.32 6.69 -6.77
N TRP A 306 1.22 6.49 -8.08
CA TRP A 306 1.69 5.30 -8.78
C TRP A 306 2.83 5.65 -9.73
N GLY A 307 3.86 4.80 -9.78
CA GLY A 307 5.01 5.00 -10.67
C GLY A 307 6.13 5.89 -10.12
N SER A 308 5.94 6.54 -8.98
CA SER A 308 6.86 7.56 -8.47
C SER A 308 7.28 7.34 -7.01
N GLY A 309 8.58 7.52 -6.74
CA GLY A 309 9.19 7.44 -5.41
C GLY A 309 8.96 8.70 -4.56
N THR A 310 7.72 9.18 -4.50
CA THR A 310 7.38 10.45 -3.83
C THR A 310 7.62 10.43 -2.32
N ALA A 311 7.79 9.24 -1.72
CA ALA A 311 8.05 9.05 -0.29
C ALA A 311 9.47 8.55 0.04
N LYS A 312 10.43 8.64 -0.89
CA LYS A 312 11.77 7.98 -0.86
C LYS A 312 12.50 7.82 0.48
N GLY A 313 12.48 8.83 1.32
CA GLY A 313 13.16 8.79 2.62
C GLY A 313 12.25 8.84 3.84
N LEU A 314 10.92 8.83 3.67
CA LEU A 314 9.93 9.05 4.74
C LEU A 314 10.33 10.24 5.64
N ASN A 315 10.78 11.31 5.00
CA ASN A 315 11.35 12.50 5.64
C ASN A 315 10.62 13.78 5.17
N ALA A 316 10.98 14.91 5.78
CA ALA A 316 10.34 16.20 5.50
C ALA A 316 10.64 16.79 4.11
N ASN A 317 11.61 16.25 3.38
CA ASN A 317 11.94 16.70 2.03
C ASN A 317 11.17 15.86 1.00
N SER A 318 9.84 15.92 1.05
CA SER A 318 8.98 15.23 0.10
C SER A 318 7.65 15.95 -0.11
N ILE A 319 7.09 15.81 -1.31
CA ILE A 319 5.73 16.25 -1.65
C ILE A 319 4.67 15.65 -0.74
N ILE A 320 4.91 14.43 -0.23
CA ILE A 320 4.01 13.79 0.73
C ILE A 320 4.03 14.56 2.06
N HIS A 321 5.21 14.84 2.62
CA HIS A 321 5.30 15.64 3.85
C HIS A 321 4.67 17.02 3.67
N ASP A 322 5.02 17.75 2.61
CA ASP A 322 4.48 19.09 2.38
C ASP A 322 2.96 19.09 2.18
N GLY A 323 2.43 18.12 1.42
CA GLY A 323 1.01 17.95 1.22
C GLY A 323 0.25 17.68 2.52
N MET A 324 0.83 16.88 3.43
CA MET A 324 0.22 16.54 4.73
C MET A 324 0.39 17.67 5.76
N ALA A 325 1.57 18.29 5.85
CA ALA A 325 1.89 19.33 6.84
C ALA A 325 1.21 20.66 6.51
N GLN A 326 1.23 21.05 5.23
CA GLN A 326 0.79 22.35 4.75
C GLN A 326 -0.63 22.30 4.16
N GLY A 327 -0.98 21.19 3.50
CA GLY A 327 -2.24 21.01 2.78
C GLY A 327 -3.32 20.24 3.53
N LYS A 328 -4.31 19.79 2.75
CA LYS A 328 -5.39 18.89 3.19
C LYS A 328 -5.26 17.49 2.57
N MET A 329 -4.02 17.05 2.29
CA MET A 329 -3.75 15.69 1.82
C MET A 329 -3.97 14.70 2.96
N ILE A 330 -4.89 13.75 2.79
CA ILE A 330 -5.29 12.78 3.79
C ILE A 330 -4.87 11.37 3.39
N ASN A 331 -4.10 10.72 4.25
CA ASN A 331 -3.77 9.30 4.15
C ASN A 331 -3.27 8.87 2.75
N PRO A 332 -2.24 9.55 2.18
CA PRO A 332 -1.69 9.16 0.89
C PRO A 332 -1.11 7.73 0.88
N ILE A 333 -1.21 7.08 -0.28
CA ILE A 333 -0.47 5.87 -0.63
C ILE A 333 0.65 6.27 -1.59
N ALA A 334 1.89 5.92 -1.26
CA ALA A 334 3.06 6.35 -2.03
C ALA A 334 4.21 5.36 -1.91
N PHE A 335 5.06 5.34 -2.93
CA PHE A 335 6.26 4.52 -2.95
C PHE A 335 7.48 5.28 -2.40
N THR A 336 8.37 4.56 -1.72
CA THR A 336 9.75 5.02 -1.45
C THR A 336 10.67 4.80 -2.64
N ILE A 337 10.35 3.85 -3.50
CA ILE A 337 11.15 3.53 -4.68
C ILE A 337 10.25 3.78 -5.89
N SER A 338 10.70 4.56 -6.88
CA SER A 338 9.97 4.60 -8.14
C SER A 338 9.89 3.17 -8.67
N THR A 339 8.68 2.64 -8.84
CA THR A 339 8.50 1.29 -9.36
C THR A 339 9.19 1.20 -10.71
N TYR A 340 10.00 0.16 -10.94
CA TYR A 340 10.46 -0.15 -12.28
C TYR A 340 9.23 -0.45 -13.13
N SER A 341 8.77 0.54 -13.91
CA SER A 341 7.58 0.45 -14.76
C SER A 341 7.74 -0.56 -15.92
N ARG A 342 8.90 -1.21 -16.04
CA ARG A 342 9.27 -2.05 -17.21
C ARG A 342 8.46 -3.32 -17.42
N ASP A 343 7.51 -3.62 -16.54
CA ASP A 343 6.51 -4.70 -16.73
C ASP A 343 5.14 -4.31 -16.14
N VAL A 344 4.92 -3.03 -15.82
CA VAL A 344 3.56 -2.54 -15.54
C VAL A 344 2.89 -2.49 -16.89
N ALA A 345 2.09 -3.49 -17.21
CA ALA A 345 1.52 -3.62 -18.54
C ALA A 345 0.04 -3.93 -18.43
N ASN A 346 -0.75 -3.08 -19.08
CA ASN A 346 -2.16 -3.32 -19.38
C ASN A 346 -2.33 -4.35 -20.50
N TYR A 347 -1.27 -4.60 -21.29
CA TYR A 347 -1.21 -5.58 -22.37
C TYR A 347 0.08 -6.39 -22.30
N LEU A 348 0.01 -7.69 -22.54
CA LEU A 348 1.19 -8.57 -22.55
C LEU A 348 1.36 -9.20 -23.93
N TRP A 349 2.60 -9.23 -24.43
CA TRP A 349 2.96 -9.98 -25.62
C TRP A 349 2.99 -11.48 -25.28
N LEU A 350 2.01 -12.23 -25.77
CA LEU A 350 1.78 -13.64 -25.40
C LEU A 350 1.50 -14.50 -26.64
N PRO A 351 1.79 -15.82 -26.58
CA PRO A 351 1.42 -16.73 -27.65
C PRO A 351 -0.09 -16.76 -27.88
N VAL A 352 -0.50 -16.73 -29.15
CA VAL A 352 -1.90 -16.81 -29.57
C VAL A 352 -2.11 -17.94 -30.57
N PRO A 353 -3.33 -18.49 -30.69
CA PRO A 353 -3.63 -19.46 -31.74
C PRO A 353 -3.25 -18.92 -33.12
N THR A 354 -2.72 -19.79 -33.97
CA THR A 354 -2.39 -19.46 -35.37
C THR A 354 -3.62 -18.86 -36.06
N PRO A 355 -3.51 -17.64 -36.62
CA PRO A 355 -4.60 -17.01 -37.34
C PRO A 355 -5.12 -17.90 -38.48
N GLU A 356 -6.43 -17.84 -38.73
CA GLU A 356 -7.07 -18.64 -39.77
C GLU A 356 -6.42 -18.37 -41.14
N GLY A 357 -5.93 -19.42 -41.80
CA GLY A 357 -5.27 -19.34 -43.12
C GLY A 357 -3.75 -19.16 -43.08
N GLU A 358 -3.15 -18.99 -41.90
CA GLU A 358 -1.71 -18.93 -41.72
C GLU A 358 -1.12 -20.31 -41.38
N THR A 359 0.16 -20.53 -41.72
CA THR A 359 0.89 -21.77 -41.38
C THR A 359 2.09 -21.45 -40.49
N GLY A 360 2.17 -22.06 -39.31
CA GLY A 360 3.28 -21.90 -38.34
C GLY A 360 2.81 -21.97 -36.89
N ASP A 361 3.73 -22.26 -35.96
CA ASP A 361 3.43 -22.63 -34.56
C ASP A 361 3.79 -21.53 -33.51
N ASP A 362 4.33 -20.38 -33.92
CA ASP A 362 4.89 -19.35 -33.02
C ASP A 362 4.25 -17.96 -33.17
N TRP A 363 2.92 -17.88 -33.20
CA TRP A 363 2.21 -16.60 -33.25
C TRP A 363 2.11 -15.96 -31.86
N ASN A 364 2.35 -14.66 -31.78
CA ASN A 364 2.18 -13.88 -30.56
C ASN A 364 1.41 -12.60 -30.88
N ASP A 365 0.65 -12.10 -29.90
CA ASP A 365 -0.05 -10.82 -29.97
C ASP A 365 -0.06 -10.11 -28.61
N TYR A 366 -0.39 -8.83 -28.60
CA TYR A 366 -0.64 -8.05 -27.38
C TYR A 366 -2.04 -8.35 -26.85
N LEU A 367 -2.12 -9.18 -25.82
CA LEU A 367 -3.38 -9.50 -25.14
C LEU A 367 -3.61 -8.53 -23.98
N ALA A 368 -4.84 -7.99 -23.89
CA ALA A 368 -5.26 -7.20 -22.74
C ALA A 368 -5.14 -8.04 -21.47
N VAL A 369 -4.58 -7.46 -20.42
CA VAL A 369 -4.41 -8.12 -19.13
C VAL A 369 -5.76 -8.23 -18.44
N ASP A 370 -6.29 -9.44 -18.37
CA ASP A 370 -7.46 -9.84 -17.59
C ASP A 370 -7.06 -10.23 -16.14
N LYS A 371 -8.01 -10.66 -15.32
CA LYS A 371 -7.77 -11.10 -13.93
C LYS A 371 -6.78 -12.25 -13.84
N GLU A 372 -6.83 -13.22 -14.74
CA GLU A 372 -5.91 -14.37 -14.73
C GLU A 372 -4.47 -13.90 -15.02
N LEU A 373 -4.31 -13.00 -15.98
CA LEU A 373 -3.02 -12.42 -16.33
C LEU A 373 -2.48 -11.49 -15.23
N LEU A 374 -3.34 -10.83 -14.45
CA LEU A 374 -2.90 -10.09 -13.26
C LEU A 374 -2.24 -11.01 -12.23
N GLU A 375 -2.77 -12.22 -12.06
CA GLU A 375 -2.23 -13.25 -11.15
C GLU A 375 -0.87 -13.81 -11.61
N ARG A 376 -0.38 -13.45 -12.80
CA ARG A 376 0.99 -13.77 -13.27
C ARG A 376 2.03 -12.76 -12.75
N ASN A 377 1.84 -12.33 -11.51
CA ASN A 377 2.65 -11.35 -10.77
C ASN A 377 2.72 -9.95 -11.43
N ASN A 378 1.62 -9.50 -12.04
CA ASN A 378 1.52 -8.15 -12.61
C ASN A 378 1.40 -7.10 -11.48
N PRO A 379 2.13 -5.96 -11.54
CA PRO A 379 2.00 -4.88 -10.55
C PRO A 379 0.58 -4.32 -10.37
N PHE A 380 -0.26 -4.32 -11.41
CA PHE A 380 -1.65 -3.87 -11.31
C PHE A 380 -2.53 -4.80 -10.45
N PHE A 381 -2.06 -6.01 -10.10
CA PHE A 381 -2.78 -6.90 -9.18
C PHE A 381 -3.00 -6.23 -7.81
N PHE A 382 -2.03 -5.45 -7.32
CA PHE A 382 -2.23 -4.66 -6.10
C PHE A 382 -3.36 -3.65 -6.27
N VAL A 383 -3.35 -2.90 -7.38
CA VAL A 383 -4.36 -1.85 -7.66
C VAL A 383 -5.76 -2.48 -7.78
N TYR A 384 -5.85 -3.59 -8.50
CA TYR A 384 -7.07 -4.41 -8.60
C TYR A 384 -7.59 -4.81 -7.23
N LYS A 385 -6.76 -5.42 -6.38
CA LYS A 385 -7.17 -5.86 -5.03
C LYS A 385 -7.51 -4.70 -4.11
N TYR A 386 -6.81 -3.57 -4.24
CA TYR A 386 -7.11 -2.37 -3.46
C TYR A 386 -8.52 -1.86 -3.76
N TYR A 387 -8.86 -1.69 -5.03
CA TYR A 387 -10.18 -1.18 -5.42
C TYR A 387 -11.29 -2.22 -5.25
N GLU A 388 -11.00 -3.51 -5.42
CA GLU A 388 -11.91 -4.61 -5.03
C GLU A 388 -12.30 -4.49 -3.55
N ALA A 389 -11.34 -4.24 -2.66
CA ALA A 389 -11.62 -4.10 -1.23
C ALA A 389 -12.39 -2.80 -0.91
N ILE A 390 -12.04 -1.68 -1.57
CA ILE A 390 -12.78 -0.40 -1.42
C ILE A 390 -14.24 -0.55 -1.87
N ASP A 391 -14.49 -1.18 -3.03
CA ASP A 391 -15.84 -1.41 -3.55
C ASP A 391 -16.67 -2.31 -2.60
N ASN A 392 -16.01 -3.27 -1.96
CA ASN A 392 -16.59 -4.11 -0.89
C ASN A 392 -16.73 -3.40 0.47
N GLY A 393 -16.57 -2.07 0.54
CA GLY A 393 -16.83 -1.26 1.72
C GLY A 393 -15.76 -1.32 2.81
N LYS A 394 -14.55 -1.81 2.50
CA LYS A 394 -13.41 -1.79 3.43
C LYS A 394 -12.87 -0.36 3.58
N THR A 395 -12.28 -0.06 4.73
CA THR A 395 -11.58 1.21 4.93
C THR A 395 -10.31 1.28 4.11
N ARG A 396 -9.76 2.48 3.87
CA ARG A 396 -8.57 2.64 3.03
C ARG A 396 -7.35 1.88 3.58
N LEU A 397 -7.12 1.90 4.89
CA LEU A 397 -6.01 1.15 5.49
C LEU A 397 -6.22 -0.37 5.34
N GLN A 398 -7.46 -0.84 5.54
CA GLN A 398 -7.75 -2.27 5.38
C GLN A 398 -7.62 -2.71 3.93
N SER A 399 -8.13 -1.94 2.97
CA SER A 399 -7.98 -2.22 1.53
C SER A 399 -6.51 -2.22 1.11
N PHE A 400 -5.70 -1.29 1.64
CA PHE A 400 -4.26 -1.26 1.42
C PHE A 400 -3.59 -2.54 1.92
N TYR A 401 -3.89 -2.92 3.17
CA TYR A 401 -3.32 -4.10 3.80
C TYR A 401 -3.74 -5.39 3.07
N ASP A 402 -5.02 -5.57 2.77
CA ASP A 402 -5.54 -6.75 2.07
C ASP A 402 -4.89 -6.89 0.68
N ALA A 403 -4.74 -5.78 -0.05
CA ALA A 403 -4.05 -5.75 -1.34
C ALA A 403 -2.54 -6.05 -1.21
N GLN A 404 -1.88 -5.52 -0.18
CA GLN A 404 -0.46 -5.77 0.07
C GLN A 404 -0.22 -7.24 0.44
N VAL A 405 -1.10 -7.84 1.24
CA VAL A 405 -1.07 -9.28 1.58
C VAL A 405 -1.29 -10.14 0.34
N ALA A 406 -2.30 -9.84 -0.46
CA ALA A 406 -2.59 -10.60 -1.68
C ALA A 406 -1.40 -10.55 -2.64
N TYR A 407 -0.82 -9.37 -2.87
CA TYR A 407 0.31 -9.22 -3.78
C TYR A 407 1.62 -9.80 -3.24
N ALA A 408 1.86 -9.72 -1.93
CA ALA A 408 2.98 -10.39 -1.29
C ALA A 408 2.89 -11.92 -1.44
N ASN A 409 1.72 -12.51 -1.20
CA ASN A 409 1.49 -13.94 -1.40
C ASN A 409 1.72 -14.36 -2.86
N LEU A 410 1.22 -13.56 -3.81
CA LEU A 410 1.43 -13.80 -5.24
C LEU A 410 2.93 -13.75 -5.61
N SER A 411 3.67 -12.79 -5.05
CA SER A 411 5.11 -12.66 -5.27
C SER A 411 5.86 -13.86 -4.69
N VAL A 412 5.51 -14.30 -3.49
CA VAL A 412 6.12 -15.45 -2.81
C VAL A 412 5.82 -16.76 -3.55
N SER A 413 4.59 -16.98 -4.00
CA SER A 413 4.21 -18.19 -4.75
C SER A 413 4.93 -18.27 -6.09
N ASN A 414 5.25 -17.12 -6.69
CA ASN A 414 5.98 -17.02 -7.94
C ASN A 414 7.50 -16.82 -7.76
N LYS A 415 8.09 -17.02 -6.58
CA LYS A 415 9.51 -16.67 -6.28
C LYS A 415 10.57 -17.20 -7.27
N HIS A 416 10.24 -18.22 -8.05
CA HIS A 416 11.11 -18.80 -9.09
C HIS A 416 11.08 -18.02 -10.42
N ASN A 417 10.12 -17.12 -10.60
CA ASN A 417 9.97 -16.24 -11.73
C ASN A 417 10.72 -14.92 -11.46
N LEU A 418 11.46 -14.43 -12.45
CA LEU A 418 12.14 -13.13 -12.36
C LEU A 418 11.20 -11.98 -12.03
N ARG A 419 9.94 -12.04 -12.48
CA ARG A 419 8.91 -11.05 -12.15
C ARG A 419 8.56 -11.03 -10.67
N ALA A 420 8.74 -12.13 -9.93
CA ALA A 420 8.54 -12.13 -8.47
C ALA A 420 9.42 -11.08 -7.80
N ALA A 421 10.64 -10.92 -8.29
CA ALA A 421 11.59 -9.94 -7.77
C ALA A 421 10.99 -8.51 -7.78
N ILE A 422 10.31 -8.12 -8.86
CA ILE A 422 9.59 -6.85 -8.98
C ILE A 422 8.45 -6.77 -7.97
N GLY A 423 7.70 -7.86 -7.79
CA GLY A 423 6.63 -7.94 -6.80
C GLY A 423 7.13 -7.74 -5.36
N TYR A 424 8.25 -8.35 -4.99
CA TYR A 424 8.89 -8.11 -3.69
C TYR A 424 9.25 -6.63 -3.50
N GLU A 425 9.88 -6.01 -4.50
CA GLU A 425 10.26 -4.59 -4.41
C GLU A 425 9.04 -3.67 -4.28
N ASN A 426 7.99 -3.90 -5.07
CA ASN A 426 6.75 -3.13 -4.99
C ASN A 426 6.10 -3.26 -3.61
N VAL A 427 6.03 -4.46 -3.03
CA VAL A 427 5.49 -4.69 -1.68
C VAL A 427 6.32 -3.99 -0.61
N ILE A 428 7.65 -4.03 -0.72
CA ILE A 428 8.59 -3.39 0.22
C ILE A 428 8.52 -1.87 0.14
N SER A 429 8.35 -1.31 -1.05
CA SER A 429 8.45 0.14 -1.29
C SER A 429 7.14 0.89 -1.09
N LEU A 430 6.00 0.21 -1.09
CA LEU A 430 4.69 0.85 -1.02
C LEU A 430 4.25 1.10 0.43
N HIS A 431 3.79 2.32 0.73
CA HIS A 431 3.41 2.74 2.07
C HIS A 431 2.01 3.35 2.13
N TYR A 432 1.31 3.06 3.22
CA TYR A 432 0.16 3.85 3.68
C TYR A 432 0.64 4.93 4.65
N LEU A 433 0.56 6.18 4.24
CA LEU A 433 1.11 7.32 4.96
C LEU A 433 -0.03 8.17 5.52
N GLY A 434 -0.24 8.14 6.82
CA GLY A 434 -1.33 8.86 7.50
C GLY A 434 -1.74 8.20 8.81
N LEU A 435 -3.02 8.32 9.11
CA LEU A 435 -3.65 7.76 10.29
C LEU A 435 -4.45 6.50 9.94
N ALA A 436 -4.33 5.49 10.79
CA ALA A 436 -5.21 4.33 10.79
C ALA A 436 -6.67 4.70 11.06
N ASP A 437 -7.57 3.94 10.44
CA ASP A 437 -9.01 4.09 10.65
C ASP A 437 -9.41 3.42 11.98
N TYR A 438 -10.42 3.97 12.66
CA TYR A 438 -10.94 3.48 13.95
C TYR A 438 -12.46 3.46 14.00
#